data_AF-A0A7X8R3P3-F1
#
_entry.id   AF-A0A7X8R3P3-F1
#
_cell.length_a   1.000
_cell.length_b   1.000
_cell.length_c   1.000
_cell.angle_alpha   90.00
_cell.angle_beta   90.00
_cell.angle_gamma   90.00
#
_symmetry.space_group_name_H-M   'P 1'
#
loop_
_entity.id
_entity.type
_entity.pdbx_description
1 polymer ?
#
loop_
_entity_poly.entity_id
_entity_poly.type
_entity_poly.pdbx_seq_one_letter_code
_entity_poly.pdbx_strand_id
1 'polypeptide(L)'
;MDRYPEFENRFEKYSAMEADMRKRANRLSNLRLLVFAAGTILSVFTFVKIGVGAGLLAAIISVCAFAYLIVLHSRLSRQQRELGCKAGINRMYMERLHSGWTSFDDCGAEFTDSGHPYTGDLDIFGPGSLFQWINISNTHYGRIVLKKLLSSPDKNAASIRARQEAVKELVGKLDFCQDLQCRGMLTDGVSADPEKLFEYAEAESMRLKKRWHVNLFYIFPFITILTFILWSLGAPVPMFIPVSLLTVQAVVFAAGYGKNSMVINTVYGMRKHLGAYSDLLDRIENERFSSKYLEEQKKRLFTGKQPASAALRQLGSIANAVDLKFSSVLYLLLNIIFLWDYHCAFALEEWKEQYGPNIRGWLETIGHIEALASLAVIGHMHPDWTYPLVRDGAIEFHAVRTGHPLIRADECVRNDLRIDRGSCVITGSNMSGKTTLLRAVGTNLVLAYAGAPVFAQRLECGIMDIFTSMRVHDDLSSGISTFYAELLRVKMIIDHSRKKLPMIFLIDEIFMGTNSADRTTGARSVLKNLSRDWIIGMISTHDFELCELEQEKSMDIKNYHFTEKYVNNEIRFDYRLRPGRSTTTNAKYLMKMVGIELEGQPGL
;
A
#
# COMPACT_ATOMS: atom_id res chain seq x y z
N MET A 1 -10.93 -4.81 23.37
CA MET A 1 -10.56 -3.69 24.28
C MET A 1 -10.25 -2.52 23.38
N ASP A 2 -10.80 -1.34 23.65
CA ASP A 2 -10.53 -0.16 22.84
C ASP A 2 -9.06 0.27 23.02
N ARG A 3 -8.29 0.28 21.93
CA ARG A 3 -6.87 0.69 21.93
C ARG A 3 -6.70 2.18 21.65
N TYR A 4 -7.79 2.95 21.54
CA TYR A 4 -7.74 4.40 21.38
C TYR A 4 -6.80 5.09 22.39
N PRO A 5 -6.86 4.82 23.71
CA PRO A 5 -6.00 5.51 24.68
C PRO A 5 -4.50 5.24 24.47
N GLU A 6 -4.13 4.09 23.91
CA GLU A 6 -2.75 3.78 23.59
C GLU A 6 -2.22 4.67 22.46
N PHE A 7 -3.00 4.83 21.39
CA PHE A 7 -2.64 5.67 20.26
C PHE A 7 -2.67 7.16 20.63
N GLU A 8 -3.60 7.58 21.49
CA GLU A 8 -3.66 8.94 22.03
C GLU A 8 -2.41 9.28 22.84
N ASN A 9 -2.00 8.43 23.78
CA ASN A 9 -0.77 8.63 24.56
C ASN A 9 0.48 8.67 23.65
N ARG A 10 0.55 7.79 22.64
CA ARG A 10 1.64 7.82 21.65
C ARG A 10 1.62 9.12 20.83
N PHE A 11 0.46 9.60 20.41
CA PHE A 11 0.30 10.87 19.72
C PHE A 11 0.80 12.05 20.57
N GLU A 12 0.38 12.13 21.84
CA GLU A 12 0.83 13.17 22.76
C GLU A 12 2.34 13.11 23.00
N LYS A 13 2.89 11.92 23.25
CA LYS A 13 4.32 11.70 23.45
C LYS A 13 5.14 12.18 22.24
N TYR A 14 4.78 11.74 21.03
CA TYR A 14 5.52 12.14 19.83
C TYR A 14 5.35 13.63 19.51
N SER A 15 4.17 14.20 19.76
CA SER A 15 3.91 15.64 19.59
C SER A 15 4.74 16.49 20.55
N ALA A 16 4.87 16.08 21.82
CA ALA A 16 5.71 16.75 22.80
C ALA A 16 7.20 16.69 22.41
N MET A 17 7.67 15.52 21.96
CA MET A 17 9.05 15.34 21.48
C MET A 17 9.32 16.17 20.21
N GLU A 18 8.37 16.23 19.27
CA GLU A 18 8.46 17.07 18.06
C GLU A 18 8.60 18.55 18.44
N ALA A 19 7.78 19.03 19.37
CA ALA A 19 7.81 20.42 19.83
C ALA A 19 9.14 20.79 20.50
N ASP A 20 9.74 19.89 21.29
CA ASP A 20 11.08 20.10 21.87
C ASP A 20 12.16 20.15 20.78
N MET A 21 12.14 19.21 19.84
CA MET A 21 13.10 19.19 18.73
C MET A 21 12.97 20.42 17.84
N ARG A 22 11.75 20.90 17.58
CA ARG A 22 11.49 22.15 16.86
C ARG A 22 12.10 23.35 17.56
N LYS A 23 11.98 23.44 18.89
CA LYS A 23 12.62 24.52 19.68
C LYS A 23 14.14 24.46 19.56
N ARG A 24 14.75 23.27 19.64
CA ARG A 24 16.21 23.10 19.48
C ARG A 24 16.69 23.45 18.06
N ALA A 25 15.97 23.00 17.03
CA ALA A 25 16.27 23.32 15.64
C ALA A 25 16.21 24.83 15.38
N ASN A 26 15.18 25.51 15.87
CA ASN A 26 15.05 26.97 15.73
C ASN A 26 16.19 27.73 16.43
N ARG A 27 16.59 27.31 17.64
CA ARG A 27 17.75 27.90 18.34
C ARG A 27 19.04 27.76 17.53
N LEU A 28 19.28 26.59 16.91
CA LEU A 28 20.44 26.39 16.04
C LEU A 28 20.37 27.19 14.75
N SER A 29 19.17 27.37 14.17
CA SER A 29 19.00 28.24 13.01
C SER A 29 19.41 29.68 13.31
N ASN A 30 19.01 30.19 14.48
CA ASN A 30 19.41 31.53 14.96
C ASN A 30 20.91 31.59 15.26
N LEU A 31 21.48 30.57 15.92
CA LEU A 31 22.91 30.49 16.20
C LEU A 31 23.75 30.49 14.91
N ARG A 32 23.30 29.77 13.89
CA ARG A 32 23.94 29.74 12.57
C ARG A 32 24.01 31.14 11.94
N LEU A 33 22.92 31.92 12.03
CA LEU A 33 22.89 33.31 11.54
C LEU A 33 23.91 34.18 12.30
N LEU A 34 23.97 34.05 13.63
CA LEU A 34 24.90 34.79 14.46
C LEU A 34 26.36 34.44 14.17
N VAL A 35 26.68 33.15 14.04
CA VAL A 35 28.04 32.68 13.70
C VAL A 35 28.46 33.16 12.31
N PHE A 36 27.53 33.16 11.35
CA PHE A 36 27.81 33.70 10.00
C PHE A 36 28.12 35.20 10.03
N ALA A 37 27.30 35.99 10.71
CA ALA A 37 27.49 37.43 10.82
C ALA A 37 28.78 37.77 11.59
N ALA A 38 28.99 37.17 12.77
CA ALA A 38 30.17 37.40 13.59
C ALA A 38 31.45 36.91 12.90
N GLY A 39 31.42 35.75 12.25
CA GLY A 39 32.54 35.20 11.49
C GLY A 39 32.93 36.08 10.30
N THR A 40 31.96 36.66 9.61
CA THR A 40 32.20 37.62 8.51
C THR A 40 32.86 38.89 9.04
N ILE A 41 32.33 39.48 10.11
CA ILE A 41 32.91 40.68 10.74
C ILE A 41 34.34 40.41 11.21
N LEU A 42 34.58 39.29 11.89
CA LEU A 42 35.91 38.91 12.38
C LEU A 42 36.91 38.71 11.23
N SER A 43 36.48 38.06 10.15
CA SER A 43 37.32 37.81 8.97
C SER A 43 37.71 39.11 8.27
N VAL A 44 36.77 40.04 8.09
CA VAL A 44 37.04 41.36 7.50
C VAL A 44 37.94 42.20 8.42
N PHE A 45 37.66 42.22 9.72
CA PHE A 45 38.46 42.96 10.69
C PHE A 45 39.92 42.49 10.73
N THR A 46 40.14 41.17 10.81
CA THR A 46 41.49 40.58 10.84
C THR A 46 42.22 40.75 9.50
N PHE A 47 41.51 40.68 8.38
CA PHE A 47 42.06 40.99 7.05
C PHE A 47 42.60 42.42 6.97
N VAL A 48 41.84 43.39 7.50
CA VAL A 48 42.23 44.82 7.47
C VAL A 48 43.32 45.15 8.49
N LYS A 49 43.29 44.55 9.70
CA LYS A 49 44.17 44.95 10.81
C LYS A 49 45.46 44.14 10.94
N ILE A 50 45.45 42.86 10.56
CA ILE A 50 46.57 41.94 10.80
C ILE A 50 47.21 41.52 9.46
N GLY A 51 46.38 41.30 8.44
CA GLY A 51 46.82 40.98 7.08
C GLY A 51 46.07 39.80 6.46
N VAL A 52 46.37 39.55 5.19
CA VAL A 52 45.63 38.60 4.34
C VAL A 52 45.58 37.19 4.92
N GLY A 53 46.71 36.66 5.42
CA GLY A 53 46.78 35.29 5.96
C GLY A 53 45.89 35.08 7.19
N ALA A 54 45.86 36.04 8.12
CA ALA A 54 45.03 35.97 9.32
C ALA A 54 43.53 36.08 8.99
N GLY A 55 43.16 36.95 8.04
CA GLY A 55 41.79 37.07 7.55
C GLY A 55 41.28 35.78 6.89
N LEU A 56 42.11 35.13 6.06
CA LEU A 56 41.77 33.85 5.43
C LEU A 56 41.60 32.72 6.47
N LEU A 57 42.48 32.65 7.48
CA LEU A 57 42.35 31.66 8.55
C LEU A 57 41.05 31.85 9.36
N ALA A 58 40.71 33.09 9.72
CA ALA A 58 39.46 33.40 10.41
C ALA A 58 38.22 33.06 9.56
N ALA A 59 38.29 33.27 8.24
CA ALA A 59 37.24 32.90 7.31
C ALA A 59 37.06 31.38 7.25
N ILE A 60 38.14 30.61 7.15
CA ILE A 60 38.10 29.14 7.13
C ILE A 60 37.46 28.60 8.42
N ILE A 61 37.89 29.08 9.59
CA ILE A 61 37.32 28.65 10.89
C ILE A 61 35.83 28.97 10.95
N SER A 62 35.43 30.16 10.52
CA SER A 62 34.03 30.59 10.50
C SER A 62 33.17 29.74 9.56
N VAL A 63 33.69 29.42 8.38
CA VAL A 63 33.03 28.54 7.40
C VAL A 63 32.89 27.12 7.94
N CYS A 64 33.93 26.56 8.57
CA CYS A 64 33.88 25.24 9.20
C CYS A 64 32.86 25.19 10.35
N ALA A 65 32.84 26.20 11.23
CA ALA A 65 31.87 26.30 12.31
C ALA A 65 30.43 26.42 11.78
N PHE A 66 30.22 27.25 10.76
CA PHE A 66 28.93 27.39 10.10
C PHE A 66 28.47 26.09 9.43
N ALA A 67 29.37 25.40 8.71
CA ALA A 67 29.08 24.12 8.07
C ALA A 67 28.72 23.04 9.10
N TYR A 68 29.43 22.99 10.24
CA TYR A 68 29.09 22.09 11.34
C TYR A 68 27.68 22.35 11.88
N LEU A 69 27.31 23.63 12.09
CA LEU A 69 25.97 24.00 12.54
C LEU A 69 24.88 23.65 11.51
N ILE A 70 25.16 23.74 10.21
CA ILE A 70 24.24 23.28 9.15
C ILE A 70 23.98 21.78 9.28
N VAL A 71 25.03 20.97 9.47
CA VAL A 71 24.90 19.51 9.62
C VAL A 71 24.14 19.17 10.90
N LEU A 72 24.38 19.86 12.00
CA LEU A 72 23.65 19.64 13.25
C LEU A 72 22.17 20.03 13.11
N HIS A 73 21.89 21.19 12.52
CA HIS A 73 20.54 21.65 12.23
C HIS A 73 19.79 20.66 11.33
N SER A 74 20.40 20.19 10.24
CA SER A 74 19.75 19.26 9.31
C SER A 74 19.40 17.92 9.96
N ARG A 75 20.25 17.41 10.86
CA ARG A 75 19.97 16.21 11.68
C ARG A 75 18.77 16.43 12.60
N LEU A 76 18.73 17.55 13.34
CA LEU A 76 17.62 17.88 14.22
C LEU A 76 16.30 18.09 13.46
N SER A 77 16.34 18.77 12.31
CA SER A 77 15.17 18.94 11.45
C SER A 77 14.67 17.61 10.86
N ARG A 78 15.57 16.65 10.58
CA ARG A 78 15.17 15.28 10.18
C ARG A 78 14.44 14.58 11.34
N GLN A 79 15.01 14.59 12.54
CA GLN A 79 14.39 14.00 13.72
C GLN A 79 13.03 14.63 14.06
N GLN A 80 12.91 15.96 13.94
CA GLN A 80 11.64 16.66 14.12
C GLN A 80 10.58 16.15 13.14
N ARG A 81 10.92 16.03 11.85
CA ARG A 81 9.99 15.51 10.82
C ARG A 81 9.58 14.07 11.10
N GLU A 82 10.51 13.21 11.50
CA GLU A 82 10.23 11.82 11.90
C GLU A 82 9.26 11.75 13.10
N LEU A 83 9.45 12.59 14.12
CA LEU A 83 8.55 12.65 15.26
C LEU A 83 7.15 13.17 14.89
N GLY A 84 7.08 14.25 14.10
CA GLY A 84 5.81 14.78 13.62
C GLY A 84 5.03 13.79 12.75
N CYS A 85 5.74 13.05 11.92
CA CYS A 85 5.18 11.96 11.12
C CYS A 85 4.66 10.81 11.99
N LYS A 86 5.42 10.36 13.00
CA LYS A 86 4.95 9.36 13.98
C LYS A 86 3.72 9.83 14.76
N ALA A 87 3.66 11.10 15.14
CA ALA A 87 2.45 11.68 15.74
C ALA A 87 1.28 11.61 14.74
N GLY A 88 1.46 12.06 13.50
CA GLY A 88 0.45 11.96 12.44
C GLY A 88 -0.07 10.54 12.23
N ILE A 89 0.81 9.53 12.21
CA ILE A 89 0.42 8.12 12.08
C ILE A 89 -0.48 7.69 13.25
N ASN A 90 -0.13 8.01 14.50
CA ASN A 90 -0.97 7.64 15.64
C ASN A 90 -2.32 8.37 15.62
N ARG A 91 -2.39 9.60 15.08
CA ARG A 91 -3.67 10.27 14.76
C ARG A 91 -4.49 9.49 13.74
N MET A 92 -3.88 8.99 12.66
CA MET A 92 -4.59 8.15 11.69
C MET A 92 -5.13 6.86 12.33
N TYR A 93 -4.41 6.24 13.28
CA TYR A 93 -4.93 5.09 14.03
C TYR A 93 -6.18 5.44 14.84
N MET A 94 -6.19 6.61 15.51
CA MET A 94 -7.37 7.11 16.23
C MET A 94 -8.54 7.37 15.28
N GLU A 95 -8.30 7.96 14.11
CA GLU A 95 -9.32 8.23 13.09
C GLU A 95 -9.92 6.94 12.49
N ARG A 96 -9.11 5.88 12.34
CA ARG A 96 -9.60 4.55 11.94
C ARG A 96 -10.55 3.92 12.95
N LEU A 97 -10.36 4.16 14.24
CA LEU A 97 -11.24 3.67 15.30
C LEU A 97 -12.57 4.45 15.40
N HIS A 98 -12.59 5.74 15.02
CA HIS A 98 -13.74 6.64 15.18
C HIS A 98 -14.38 7.20 13.90
N SER A 99 -14.23 6.50 12.76
CA SER A 99 -14.84 6.83 11.45
C SER A 99 -14.24 8.02 10.69
N GLY A 100 -13.20 8.68 11.23
CA GLY A 100 -12.48 9.76 10.53
C GLY A 100 -11.67 9.29 9.32
N TRP A 101 -11.40 7.99 9.20
CA TRP A 101 -10.57 7.40 8.14
C TRP A 101 -11.12 7.59 6.71
N THR A 102 -12.41 7.92 6.55
CA THR A 102 -13.00 8.19 5.23
C THR A 102 -12.45 9.45 4.58
N SER A 103 -11.78 10.32 5.35
CA SER A 103 -11.08 11.51 4.85
C SER A 103 -9.63 11.25 4.41
N PHE A 104 -9.12 10.03 4.50
CA PHE A 104 -7.78 9.72 4.00
C PHE A 104 -7.74 9.88 2.48
N ASP A 105 -6.76 10.62 1.96
CA ASP A 105 -6.64 10.93 0.53
C ASP A 105 -6.56 9.66 -0.34
N ASP A 106 -5.87 8.65 0.17
CA ASP A 106 -5.61 7.44 -0.55
C ASP A 106 -6.68 6.37 -0.35
N CYS A 107 -7.58 6.29 -1.33
CA CYS A 107 -8.69 5.34 -1.33
C CYS A 107 -8.55 4.21 -2.39
N GLY A 108 -7.43 4.18 -3.14
CA GLY A 108 -7.22 3.19 -4.21
C GLY A 108 -8.23 3.30 -5.36
N ALA A 109 -8.71 4.52 -5.66
CA ALA A 109 -9.71 4.75 -6.71
C ALA A 109 -9.28 4.21 -8.08
N GLU A 110 -7.98 4.21 -8.38
CA GLU A 110 -7.40 3.67 -9.61
C GLU A 110 -7.53 2.14 -9.74
N PHE A 111 -7.90 1.45 -8.65
CA PHE A 111 -8.10 0.00 -8.62
C PHE A 111 -9.57 -0.41 -8.74
N THR A 112 -10.49 0.54 -8.87
CA THR A 112 -11.91 0.26 -9.06
C THR A 112 -12.15 -0.42 -10.43
N ASP A 113 -12.91 -1.51 -10.41
CA ASP A 113 -13.25 -2.30 -11.59
C ASP A 113 -14.67 -2.85 -11.44
N SER A 114 -15.59 -2.33 -12.27
CA SER A 114 -17.01 -2.75 -12.27
C SER A 114 -17.21 -4.17 -12.81
N GLY A 115 -16.28 -4.67 -13.63
CA GLY A 115 -16.31 -6.03 -14.17
C GLY A 115 -15.87 -7.09 -13.16
N HIS A 116 -15.19 -6.70 -12.09
CA HIS A 116 -14.66 -7.63 -11.10
C HIS A 116 -15.79 -8.38 -10.36
N PRO A 117 -15.67 -9.69 -10.08
CA PRO A 117 -16.73 -10.49 -9.45
C PRO A 117 -17.24 -10.03 -8.08
N TYR A 118 -16.52 -9.14 -7.39
CA TYR A 118 -16.88 -8.73 -6.02
C TYR A 118 -16.35 -7.38 -5.51
N THR A 119 -15.32 -6.78 -6.11
CA THR A 119 -14.63 -5.62 -5.48
C THR A 119 -15.52 -4.39 -5.39
N GLY A 120 -16.35 -4.14 -6.40
CA GLY A 120 -17.31 -3.03 -6.39
C GLY A 120 -18.46 -3.21 -5.39
N ASP A 121 -19.03 -4.42 -5.30
CA ASP A 121 -20.18 -4.69 -4.41
C ASP A 121 -19.79 -4.74 -2.92
N LEU A 122 -18.53 -5.10 -2.62
CA LEU A 122 -18.00 -5.26 -1.26
C LEU A 122 -17.18 -4.04 -0.78
N ASP A 123 -17.21 -2.93 -1.52
CA ASP A 123 -16.47 -1.70 -1.17
C ASP A 123 -14.98 -1.97 -0.90
N ILE A 124 -14.30 -2.70 -1.80
CA ILE A 124 -12.88 -3.06 -1.61
C ILE A 124 -11.95 -1.90 -1.93
N PHE A 125 -12.27 -1.11 -2.97
CA PHE A 125 -11.52 0.06 -3.41
C PHE A 125 -12.45 1.27 -3.61
N GLY A 126 -11.89 2.47 -3.57
CA GLY A 126 -12.62 3.74 -3.68
C GLY A 126 -12.96 4.38 -2.33
N PRO A 127 -13.68 5.51 -2.31
CA PRO A 127 -14.04 6.21 -1.07
C PRO A 127 -14.89 5.33 -0.14
N GLY A 128 -14.57 5.32 1.15
CA GLY A 128 -15.25 4.50 2.16
C GLY A 128 -14.94 3.00 2.07
N SER A 129 -13.81 2.62 1.46
CA SER A 129 -13.48 1.21 1.18
C SER A 129 -12.58 0.54 2.21
N LEU A 130 -12.50 -0.80 2.12
CA LEU A 130 -11.57 -1.62 2.88
C LEU A 130 -10.10 -1.21 2.64
N PHE A 131 -9.72 -0.93 1.39
CA PHE A 131 -8.37 -0.46 1.06
C PHE A 131 -8.06 0.86 1.77
N GLN A 132 -8.95 1.85 1.67
CA GLN A 132 -8.77 3.15 2.33
C GLN A 132 -8.62 3.00 3.85
N TRP A 133 -9.39 2.11 4.45
CA TRP A 133 -9.36 1.89 5.89
C TRP A 133 -8.02 1.32 6.38
N ILE A 134 -7.45 0.33 5.68
CA ILE A 134 -6.27 -0.42 6.18
C ILE A 134 -4.94 -0.03 5.54
N ASN A 135 -4.95 0.66 4.39
CA ASN A 135 -3.71 0.92 3.67
C ASN A 135 -2.75 1.81 4.46
N ILE A 136 -1.49 1.38 4.53
CA ILE A 136 -0.35 2.18 5.00
C ILE A 136 0.83 2.15 4.01
N SER A 137 0.65 1.51 2.85
CA SER A 137 1.68 1.44 1.82
C SER A 137 1.90 2.81 1.19
N ASN A 138 3.17 3.18 1.02
CA ASN A 138 3.57 4.41 0.34
C ASN A 138 4.26 4.14 -0.99
N THR A 139 4.80 2.93 -1.19
CA THR A 139 5.46 2.53 -2.43
C THR A 139 4.44 2.07 -3.47
N HIS A 140 4.80 2.22 -4.75
CA HIS A 140 4.00 1.68 -5.86
C HIS A 140 3.69 0.18 -5.66
N TYR A 141 4.72 -0.63 -5.36
CA TYR A 141 4.53 -2.07 -5.17
C TYR A 141 3.75 -2.42 -3.91
N GLY A 142 3.86 -1.65 -2.83
CA GLY A 142 3.04 -1.86 -1.63
C GLY A 142 1.55 -1.79 -1.95
N ARG A 143 1.15 -0.78 -2.74
CA ARG A 143 -0.23 -0.63 -3.22
C ARG A 143 -0.66 -1.80 -4.11
N ILE A 144 0.18 -2.17 -5.09
CA ILE A 144 -0.13 -3.23 -6.06
C ILE A 144 -0.25 -4.59 -5.37
N VAL A 145 0.64 -4.90 -4.42
CA VAL A 145 0.57 -6.15 -3.65
C VAL A 145 -0.67 -6.17 -2.75
N LEU A 146 -0.98 -5.07 -2.06
CA LEU A 146 -2.20 -4.99 -1.26
C LEU A 146 -3.46 -5.13 -2.11
N LYS A 147 -3.52 -4.45 -3.26
CA LYS A 147 -4.59 -4.61 -4.26
C LYS A 147 -4.75 -6.08 -4.63
N LYS A 148 -3.67 -6.76 -5.00
CA LYS A 148 -3.70 -8.19 -5.38
C LYS A 148 -4.24 -9.06 -4.25
N LEU A 149 -3.81 -8.84 -3.00
CA LEU A 149 -4.32 -9.59 -1.84
C LEU A 149 -5.82 -9.39 -1.62
N LEU A 150 -6.37 -8.22 -1.93
CA LEU A 150 -7.78 -7.90 -1.73
C LEU A 150 -8.69 -8.25 -2.94
N SER A 151 -8.15 -8.30 -4.16
CA SER A 151 -8.94 -8.57 -5.38
C SER A 151 -8.71 -9.97 -5.97
N SER A 152 -7.53 -10.56 -5.74
CA SER A 152 -7.12 -11.82 -6.37
C SER A 152 -6.13 -12.59 -5.49
N PRO A 153 -6.52 -12.93 -4.24
CA PRO A 153 -5.64 -13.64 -3.32
C PRO A 153 -5.28 -15.05 -3.82
N ASP A 154 -4.10 -15.53 -3.42
CA ASP A 154 -3.70 -16.91 -3.72
C ASP A 154 -4.66 -17.91 -3.05
N LYS A 155 -5.20 -18.82 -3.86
CA LYS A 155 -6.15 -19.85 -3.46
C LYS A 155 -5.43 -21.09 -2.91
N ASN A 156 -4.67 -20.91 -1.83
CA ASN A 156 -3.93 -22.01 -1.18
C ASN A 156 -3.89 -21.81 0.33
N ALA A 157 -4.39 -22.79 1.10
CA ALA A 157 -4.51 -22.62 2.54
C ALA A 157 -3.16 -22.54 3.26
N ALA A 158 -2.12 -23.21 2.75
CA ALA A 158 -0.77 -23.12 3.31
C ALA A 158 -0.15 -21.72 3.09
N SER A 159 -0.34 -21.13 1.91
CA SER A 159 0.10 -19.76 1.61
C SER A 159 -0.64 -18.74 2.48
N ILE A 160 -1.97 -18.90 2.64
CA ILE A 160 -2.77 -18.05 3.54
C ILE A 160 -2.28 -18.18 4.99
N ARG A 161 -2.04 -19.39 5.49
CA ARG A 161 -1.50 -19.61 6.86
C ARG A 161 -0.14 -18.98 7.05
N ALA A 162 0.78 -19.11 6.09
CA ALA A 162 2.09 -18.46 6.15
C ALA A 162 1.98 -16.93 6.19
N ARG A 163 1.04 -16.34 5.44
CA ARG A 163 0.72 -14.91 5.53
C ARG A 163 0.11 -14.55 6.88
N GLN A 164 -0.82 -15.34 7.41
CA GLN A 164 -1.41 -15.09 8.74
C GLN A 164 -0.35 -15.08 9.84
N GLU A 165 0.64 -15.97 9.79
CA GLU A 165 1.77 -15.98 10.73
C GLU A 165 2.62 -14.70 10.61
N ALA A 166 2.90 -14.24 9.38
CA ALA A 166 3.58 -12.98 9.13
C ALA A 166 2.79 -11.77 9.63
N VAL A 167 1.49 -11.71 9.36
CA VAL A 167 0.61 -10.62 9.84
C VAL A 167 0.57 -10.62 11.38
N LYS A 168 0.42 -11.80 12.03
CA LYS A 168 0.47 -11.93 13.50
C LYS A 168 1.78 -11.41 14.08
N GLU A 169 2.91 -11.73 13.45
CA GLU A 169 4.20 -11.21 13.87
C GLU A 169 4.27 -9.69 13.75
N LEU A 170 3.81 -9.12 12.64
CA LEU A 170 3.80 -7.67 12.42
C LEU A 170 2.87 -6.94 13.39
N VAL A 171 1.75 -7.55 13.79
CA VAL A 171 0.87 -7.03 14.85
C VAL A 171 1.63 -6.85 16.17
N GLY A 172 2.56 -7.75 16.47
CA GLY A 172 3.46 -7.66 17.63
C GLY A 172 4.59 -6.64 17.48
N LYS A 173 4.74 -6.00 16.31
CA LYS A 173 5.83 -5.09 15.96
C LYS A 173 5.30 -3.72 15.52
N LEU A 174 4.38 -3.14 16.29
CA LEU A 174 3.77 -1.83 15.99
C LEU A 174 4.81 -0.73 15.67
N ASP A 175 5.90 -0.64 16.44
CA ASP A 175 6.95 0.35 16.21
C ASP A 175 7.65 0.16 14.86
N PHE A 176 7.82 -1.07 14.39
CA PHE A 176 8.34 -1.35 13.04
C PHE A 176 7.39 -0.87 11.97
N CYS A 177 6.11 -1.23 12.07
CA CYS A 177 5.10 -0.86 11.07
C CYS A 177 4.94 0.67 10.99
N GLN A 178 4.91 1.37 12.12
CA GLN A 178 4.84 2.84 12.15
C GLN A 178 6.13 3.49 11.62
N ASP A 179 7.31 2.93 11.90
CA ASP A 179 8.57 3.45 11.37
C ASP A 179 8.68 3.24 9.85
N LEU A 180 8.23 2.08 9.35
CA LEU A 180 8.16 1.77 7.93
C LEU A 180 7.22 2.74 7.19
N GLN A 181 5.99 2.89 7.69
CA GLN A 181 5.02 3.85 7.14
C GLN A 181 5.60 5.27 7.16
N CYS A 182 6.26 5.67 8.25
CA CYS A 182 6.78 7.01 8.38
C CYS A 182 7.90 7.33 7.37
N ARG A 183 8.82 6.38 7.14
CA ARG A 183 9.87 6.51 6.12
C ARG A 183 9.28 6.65 4.72
N GLY A 184 8.20 5.93 4.43
CA GLY A 184 7.45 6.06 3.19
C GLY A 184 6.81 7.44 3.04
N MET A 185 6.08 7.92 4.07
CA MET A 185 5.39 9.21 4.05
C MET A 185 6.33 10.42 3.98
N LEU A 186 7.52 10.34 4.58
CA LEU A 186 8.47 11.45 4.60
C LEU A 186 9.21 11.67 3.28
N THR A 187 8.99 10.80 2.30
CA THR A 187 9.75 10.84 1.06
C THR A 187 8.88 11.09 -0.16
N ASP A 188 9.13 12.20 -0.84
CA ASP A 188 8.39 12.59 -2.03
C ASP A 188 8.63 11.61 -3.20
N GLY A 189 7.55 11.14 -3.81
CA GLY A 189 7.56 10.40 -5.07
C GLY A 189 7.86 8.91 -4.98
N VAL A 190 7.89 8.31 -3.78
CA VAL A 190 8.04 6.84 -3.60
C VAL A 190 6.87 6.06 -4.18
N SER A 191 5.72 6.70 -4.33
CA SER A 191 4.52 6.15 -4.98
C SER A 191 4.63 6.08 -6.51
N ALA A 192 5.64 6.74 -7.11
CA ALA A 192 5.84 6.70 -8.56
C ALA A 192 6.26 5.31 -9.02
N ASP A 193 5.79 4.92 -10.20
CA ASP A 193 6.11 3.65 -10.82
C ASP A 193 7.63 3.55 -11.13
N PRO A 194 8.35 2.59 -10.51
CA PRO A 194 9.77 2.40 -10.73
C PRO A 194 10.10 1.63 -12.02
N GLU A 195 9.15 1.33 -12.92
CA GLU A 195 9.42 0.49 -14.10
C GLU A 195 10.57 1.00 -14.98
N LYS A 196 10.74 2.32 -15.12
CA LYS A 196 11.89 2.91 -15.82
C LYS A 196 13.24 2.55 -15.19
N LEU A 197 13.28 2.32 -13.88
CA LEU A 197 14.47 1.82 -13.17
C LEU A 197 14.82 0.43 -13.64
N PHE A 198 13.80 -0.43 -13.74
CA PHE A 198 13.97 -1.83 -14.11
C PHE A 198 14.36 -1.95 -15.56
N GLU A 199 13.69 -1.24 -16.46
CA GLU A 199 14.07 -1.19 -17.87
C GLU A 199 15.56 -0.84 -18.04
N TYR A 200 16.05 0.14 -17.27
CA TYR A 200 17.46 0.51 -17.30
C TYR A 200 18.38 -0.55 -16.66
N ALA A 201 18.04 -1.01 -15.46
CA ALA A 201 18.85 -1.91 -14.63
C ALA A 201 18.91 -3.34 -15.19
N GLU A 202 17.84 -3.80 -15.82
CA GLU A 202 17.69 -5.14 -16.41
C GLU A 202 18.13 -5.18 -17.89
N ALA A 203 18.23 -4.03 -18.56
CA ALA A 203 18.76 -3.98 -19.93
C ALA A 203 20.19 -4.56 -20.00
N GLU A 204 20.59 -5.07 -21.16
CA GLU A 204 21.97 -5.56 -21.34
C GLU A 204 22.97 -4.42 -21.06
N SER A 205 24.01 -4.68 -20.26
CA SER A 205 25.07 -3.72 -19.97
C SER A 205 25.76 -3.33 -21.28
N MET A 206 25.97 -2.03 -21.52
CA MET A 206 26.71 -1.59 -22.71
C MET A 206 28.19 -1.92 -22.51
N ARG A 207 28.59 -3.06 -23.09
CA ARG A 207 29.96 -3.59 -23.25
C ARG A 207 31.09 -2.58 -22.98
N LEU A 208 31.71 -2.70 -21.80
CA LEU A 208 33.15 -2.55 -21.63
C LEU A 208 33.73 -3.89 -21.19
N LYS A 209 33.69 -4.88 -22.11
CA LYS A 209 34.11 -6.27 -21.86
C LYS A 209 35.57 -6.46 -21.41
N LYS A 210 36.39 -5.39 -21.31
CA LYS A 210 37.80 -5.48 -20.93
C LYS A 210 38.19 -4.38 -19.93
N ARG A 211 38.48 -4.78 -18.69
CA ARG A 211 38.89 -3.94 -17.54
C ARG A 211 40.04 -2.96 -17.84
N TRP A 212 40.92 -3.25 -18.79
CA TRP A 212 42.04 -2.38 -19.13
C TRP A 212 41.62 -1.04 -19.77
N HIS A 213 40.49 -1.00 -20.50
CA HIS A 213 39.99 0.25 -21.06
C HIS A 213 39.51 1.18 -19.94
N VAL A 214 38.78 0.65 -18.96
CA VAL A 214 38.30 1.41 -17.79
C VAL A 214 39.48 2.01 -17.02
N ASN A 215 40.53 1.21 -16.76
CA ASN A 215 41.74 1.69 -16.08
C ASN A 215 42.44 2.82 -16.85
N LEU A 216 42.42 2.82 -18.19
CA LEU A 216 43.00 3.90 -18.99
C LEU A 216 42.32 5.24 -18.69
N PHE A 217 40.99 5.28 -18.61
CA PHE A 217 40.23 6.50 -18.30
C PHE A 217 40.43 6.99 -16.86
N TYR A 218 40.76 6.11 -15.92
CA TYR A 218 41.14 6.51 -14.57
C TYR A 218 42.57 7.05 -14.50
N ILE A 219 43.52 6.42 -15.21
CA ILE A 219 44.95 6.79 -15.17
C ILE A 219 45.25 8.04 -16.00
N PHE A 220 44.58 8.23 -17.13
CA PHE A 220 44.88 9.29 -18.11
C PHE A 220 44.83 10.71 -17.51
N PRO A 221 43.81 11.10 -16.72
CA PRO A 221 43.80 12.37 -15.97
C PRO A 221 45.02 12.59 -15.07
N PHE A 222 45.47 11.55 -14.35
CA PHE A 222 46.62 11.66 -13.45
C PHE A 222 47.92 11.86 -14.23
N ILE A 223 48.08 11.23 -15.39
CA ILE A 223 49.22 11.46 -16.28
C ILE A 223 49.22 12.92 -16.77
N THR A 224 48.06 13.44 -17.21
CA THR A 224 47.95 14.84 -17.63
C THR A 224 48.33 15.79 -16.48
N ILE A 225 47.80 15.58 -15.27
CA ILE A 225 48.11 16.41 -14.10
C ILE A 225 49.59 16.31 -13.73
N LEU A 226 50.16 15.10 -13.73
CA LEU A 226 51.57 14.88 -13.42
C LEU A 226 52.48 15.61 -14.43
N THR A 227 52.18 15.57 -15.72
CA THR A 227 52.97 16.30 -16.74
C THR A 227 52.89 17.82 -16.57
N PHE A 228 51.75 18.36 -16.14
CA PHE A 228 51.61 19.78 -15.77
C PHE A 228 52.45 20.14 -14.53
N ILE A 229 52.46 19.29 -13.50
CA ILE A 229 53.27 19.48 -12.28
C ILE A 229 54.77 19.43 -12.60
N LEU A 230 55.20 18.43 -13.38
CA LEU A 230 56.61 18.28 -13.78
C LEU A 230 57.08 19.49 -14.59
N TRP A 231 56.27 19.98 -15.53
CA TRP A 231 56.57 21.20 -16.28
C TRP A 231 56.69 22.43 -15.36
N SER A 232 55.78 22.61 -14.38
CA SER A 232 55.83 23.78 -13.48
C SER A 232 57.01 23.78 -12.51
N LEU A 233 57.50 22.59 -12.15
CA LEU A 233 58.70 22.39 -11.32
C LEU A 233 60.01 22.50 -12.12
N GLY A 234 59.96 22.80 -13.42
CA GLY A 234 61.14 22.98 -14.27
C GLY A 234 61.78 21.69 -14.79
N ALA A 235 61.07 20.56 -14.75
CA ALA A 235 61.52 19.33 -15.39
C ALA A 235 61.58 19.49 -16.92
N PRO A 236 62.37 18.67 -17.66
CA PRO A 236 62.49 18.75 -19.12
C PRO A 236 61.28 18.16 -19.85
N VAL A 237 60.07 18.61 -19.49
CA VAL A 237 58.80 18.25 -20.10
C VAL A 237 58.33 19.44 -20.94
N PRO A 238 58.39 19.38 -22.28
CA PRO A 238 57.90 20.47 -23.12
C PRO A 238 56.40 20.75 -22.92
N MET A 239 56.00 22.02 -22.93
CA MET A 239 54.61 22.46 -22.71
C MET A 239 53.59 21.82 -23.68
N PHE A 240 53.99 21.46 -24.90
CA PHE A 240 53.08 20.83 -25.86
C PHE A 240 52.60 19.44 -25.41
N ILE A 241 53.33 18.75 -24.53
CA ILE A 241 52.94 17.43 -24.00
C ILE A 241 51.67 17.53 -23.13
N PRO A 242 51.66 18.27 -22.00
CA PRO A 242 50.44 18.39 -21.19
C PRO A 242 49.26 19.03 -21.96
N VAL A 243 49.54 19.98 -22.86
CA VAL A 243 48.49 20.61 -23.71
C VAL A 243 47.88 19.61 -24.70
N SER A 244 48.69 18.77 -25.35
CA SER A 244 48.18 17.74 -26.27
C SER A 244 47.37 16.68 -25.54
N LEU A 245 47.82 16.24 -24.35
CA LEU A 245 47.06 15.29 -23.51
C LEU A 245 45.70 15.86 -23.11
N LEU A 246 45.66 17.12 -22.66
CA LEU A 246 44.41 17.81 -22.34
C LEU A 246 43.49 17.98 -23.57
N THR A 247 44.08 18.25 -24.74
CA THR A 247 43.34 18.35 -26.00
C THR A 247 42.69 17.00 -26.37
N VAL A 248 43.42 15.89 -26.21
CA VAL A 248 42.86 14.55 -26.41
C VAL A 248 41.71 14.28 -25.43
N GLN A 249 41.84 14.66 -24.15
CA GLN A 249 40.75 14.53 -23.17
C GLN A 249 39.51 15.35 -23.58
N ALA A 250 39.70 16.59 -24.05
CA ALA A 250 38.60 17.42 -24.53
C ALA A 250 37.89 16.82 -25.74
N VAL A 251 38.64 16.22 -26.69
CA VAL A 251 38.06 15.52 -27.85
C VAL A 251 37.30 14.25 -27.41
N VAL A 252 37.85 13.46 -26.49
CA VAL A 252 37.19 12.27 -25.93
C VAL A 252 35.90 12.63 -25.20
N PHE A 253 35.90 13.73 -24.43
CA PHE A 253 34.70 14.27 -23.81
C PHE A 253 33.66 14.67 -24.87
N ALA A 254 34.05 15.45 -25.87
CA ALA A 254 33.14 15.91 -26.93
C ALA A 254 32.52 14.73 -27.72
N ALA A 255 33.32 13.71 -28.05
CA ALA A 255 32.85 12.53 -28.77
C ALA A 255 31.87 11.66 -27.96
N GLY A 256 32.04 11.59 -26.64
CA GLY A 256 31.18 10.79 -25.75
C GLY A 256 29.97 11.52 -25.17
N TYR A 257 29.92 12.85 -25.31
CA TYR A 257 28.95 13.71 -24.63
C TYR A 257 27.51 13.25 -24.82
N GLY A 258 27.09 12.96 -26.05
CA GLY A 258 25.70 12.57 -26.35
C GLY A 258 25.29 11.23 -25.72
N LYS A 259 26.13 10.20 -25.86
CA LYS A 259 25.84 8.85 -25.34
C LYS A 259 25.87 8.79 -23.81
N ASN A 260 26.90 9.37 -23.20
CA ASN A 260 27.06 9.36 -21.74
C ASN A 260 25.99 10.22 -21.07
N SER A 261 25.66 11.39 -21.65
CA SER A 261 24.60 12.24 -21.10
C SER A 261 23.23 11.54 -21.10
N MET A 262 22.91 10.76 -22.13
CA MET A 262 21.65 10.01 -22.18
C MET A 262 21.55 8.97 -21.05
N VAL A 263 22.57 8.12 -20.88
CA VAL A 263 22.62 7.08 -19.83
C VAL A 263 22.54 7.71 -18.43
N ILE A 264 23.31 8.77 -18.23
CA ILE A 264 23.41 9.47 -16.95
C ILE A 264 22.11 10.19 -16.58
N ASN A 265 21.42 10.80 -17.55
CA ASN A 265 20.18 11.53 -17.31
C ASN A 265 19.01 10.60 -16.92
N THR A 266 19.01 9.35 -17.41
CA THR A 266 18.00 8.34 -17.02
C THR A 266 18.06 8.06 -15.51
N VAL A 267 19.26 7.89 -14.95
CA VAL A 267 19.45 7.62 -13.51
C VAL A 267 19.30 8.88 -12.66
N TYR A 268 19.67 10.05 -13.19
CA TYR A 268 19.45 11.33 -12.52
C TYR A 268 17.97 11.57 -12.19
N GLY A 269 17.06 11.25 -13.12
CA GLY A 269 15.62 11.36 -12.91
C GLY A 269 15.10 10.53 -11.73
N MET A 270 15.87 9.52 -11.30
CA MET A 270 15.50 8.56 -10.28
C MET A 270 16.12 8.83 -8.91
N ARG A 271 17.08 9.76 -8.84
CA ARG A 271 17.86 10.10 -7.63
C ARG A 271 17.00 10.33 -6.40
N LYS A 272 15.89 11.04 -6.56
CA LYS A 272 14.99 11.40 -5.45
C LYS A 272 14.36 10.17 -4.77
N HIS A 273 14.16 9.07 -5.50
CA HIS A 273 13.50 7.87 -5.00
C HIS A 273 14.47 6.87 -4.36
N LEU A 274 15.72 6.85 -4.80
CA LEU A 274 16.72 5.85 -4.37
C LEU A 274 17.04 5.92 -2.88
N GLY A 275 17.14 7.14 -2.32
CA GLY A 275 17.36 7.32 -0.88
C GLY A 275 16.20 6.76 -0.04
N ALA A 276 14.97 6.88 -0.53
CA ALA A 276 13.78 6.37 0.14
C ALA A 276 13.77 4.84 0.22
N TYR A 277 13.97 4.21 -0.94
CA TYR A 277 14.01 2.75 -1.04
C TYR A 277 15.16 2.19 -0.19
N SER A 278 16.32 2.84 -0.21
CA SER A 278 17.42 2.50 0.71
C SER A 278 16.99 2.55 2.18
N ASP A 279 16.36 3.64 2.62
CA ASP A 279 15.97 3.82 4.03
C ASP A 279 14.89 2.82 4.47
N LEU A 280 13.99 2.40 3.56
CA LEU A 280 13.02 1.34 3.78
C LEU A 280 13.69 -0.04 3.87
N LEU A 281 14.58 -0.36 2.92
CA LEU A 281 15.34 -1.61 2.91
C LEU A 281 16.21 -1.75 4.15
N ASP A 282 16.94 -0.71 4.54
CA ASP A 282 17.78 -0.70 5.74
C ASP A 282 16.95 -1.00 7.00
N ARG A 283 15.71 -0.47 7.06
CA ARG A 283 14.80 -0.75 8.17
C ARG A 283 14.33 -2.21 8.19
N ILE A 284 14.08 -2.81 7.03
CA ILE A 284 13.67 -4.22 6.89
C ILE A 284 14.83 -5.17 7.18
N GLU A 285 16.03 -4.87 6.66
CA GLU A 285 17.25 -5.66 6.82
C GLU A 285 17.68 -5.76 8.28
N ASN A 286 17.49 -4.69 9.06
CA ASN A 286 17.86 -4.65 10.47
C ASN A 286 16.79 -5.23 11.41
N GLU A 287 15.57 -5.50 10.93
CA GLU A 287 14.51 -6.11 11.74
C GLU A 287 14.72 -7.62 11.90
N ARG A 288 14.43 -8.17 13.09
CA ARG A 288 14.45 -9.63 13.30
C ARG A 288 13.06 -10.19 13.06
N PHE A 289 12.93 -11.03 12.04
CA PHE A 289 11.70 -11.79 11.76
C PHE A 289 11.82 -13.22 12.27
N SER A 290 10.68 -13.82 12.57
CA SER A 290 10.53 -15.18 13.12
C SER A 290 9.59 -16.03 12.29
N SER A 291 8.61 -15.42 11.60
CA SER A 291 7.78 -16.11 10.63
C SER A 291 8.60 -16.46 9.39
N LYS A 292 8.41 -17.70 8.91
CA LYS A 292 9.11 -18.22 7.73
C LYS A 292 8.91 -17.33 6.50
N TYR A 293 7.70 -16.79 6.31
CA TYR A 293 7.39 -15.92 5.18
C TYR A 293 8.23 -14.62 5.21
N LEU A 294 8.28 -13.92 6.34
CA LEU A 294 9.06 -12.67 6.44
C LEU A 294 10.56 -12.92 6.38
N GLU A 295 11.05 -14.04 6.93
CA GLU A 295 12.45 -14.44 6.77
C GLU A 295 12.81 -14.70 5.30
N GLU A 296 11.94 -15.39 4.55
CA GLU A 296 12.14 -15.64 3.12
C GLU A 296 12.15 -14.34 2.31
N GLN A 297 11.26 -13.40 2.62
CA GLN A 297 11.28 -12.05 2.03
C GLN A 297 12.60 -11.33 2.35
N LYS A 298 13.00 -11.31 3.62
CA LYS A 298 14.25 -10.67 4.05
C LYS A 298 15.49 -11.28 3.37
N LYS A 299 15.54 -12.61 3.18
CA LYS A 299 16.67 -13.28 2.50
C LYS A 299 16.90 -12.78 1.08
N ARG A 300 15.84 -12.36 0.37
CA ARG A 300 15.93 -11.80 -1.00
C ARG A 300 16.68 -10.46 -1.05
N LEU A 301 16.83 -9.78 0.08
CA LEU A 301 17.54 -8.50 0.18
C LEU A 301 19.06 -8.63 0.28
N PHE A 302 19.59 -9.86 0.35
CA PHE A 302 21.03 -10.10 0.49
C PHE A 302 21.58 -10.76 -0.78
N THR A 303 22.30 -9.99 -1.60
CA THR A 303 23.01 -10.52 -2.77
C THR A 303 24.50 -10.68 -2.43
N GLY A 304 24.92 -11.91 -2.16
CA GLY A 304 26.29 -12.21 -1.76
C GLY A 304 26.63 -11.65 -0.37
N LYS A 305 27.57 -10.70 -0.29
CA LYS A 305 28.03 -10.10 0.98
C LYS A 305 27.45 -8.71 1.28
N GLN A 306 26.80 -8.05 0.32
CA GLN A 306 26.26 -6.71 0.52
C GLN A 306 24.73 -6.71 0.60
N PRO A 307 24.14 -5.93 1.53
CA PRO A 307 22.69 -5.76 1.61
C PRO A 307 22.16 -4.84 0.51
N ALA A 308 20.90 -5.02 0.12
CA ALA A 308 20.22 -4.24 -0.91
C ALA A 308 20.22 -2.72 -0.59
N SER A 309 20.08 -2.33 0.68
CA SER A 309 20.17 -0.94 1.10
C SER A 309 21.54 -0.32 0.82
N ALA A 310 22.63 -1.08 0.96
CA ALA A 310 23.97 -0.59 0.64
C ALA A 310 24.15 -0.45 -0.88
N ALA A 311 23.63 -1.40 -1.66
CA ALA A 311 23.63 -1.32 -3.12
C ALA A 311 22.83 -0.10 -3.61
N LEU A 312 21.64 0.18 -3.06
CA LEU A 312 20.88 1.39 -3.43
C LEU A 312 21.55 2.68 -2.97
N ARG A 313 22.24 2.69 -1.81
CA ARG A 313 23.07 3.85 -1.41
C ARG A 313 24.19 4.10 -2.39
N GLN A 314 24.85 3.04 -2.87
CA GLN A 314 25.87 3.16 -3.90
C GLN A 314 25.30 3.78 -5.17
N LEU A 315 24.15 3.30 -5.65
CA LEU A 315 23.47 3.89 -6.81
C LEU A 315 23.09 5.36 -6.58
N GLY A 316 22.56 5.69 -5.40
CA GLY A 316 22.26 7.07 -5.01
C GLY A 316 23.50 7.96 -4.98
N SER A 317 24.65 7.43 -4.55
CA SER A 317 25.92 8.16 -4.57
C SER A 317 26.42 8.44 -5.99
N ILE A 318 26.26 7.49 -6.91
CA ILE A 318 26.56 7.66 -8.33
C ILE A 318 25.62 8.71 -8.94
N ALA A 319 24.33 8.65 -8.61
CA ALA A 319 23.34 9.63 -9.07
C ALA A 319 23.61 11.04 -8.52
N ASN A 320 24.10 11.17 -7.28
CA ASN A 320 24.50 12.47 -6.71
C ASN A 320 25.81 12.99 -7.33
N ALA A 321 26.75 12.12 -7.69
CA ALA A 321 27.98 12.50 -8.38
C ALA A 321 27.70 13.14 -9.75
N VAL A 322 26.57 12.79 -10.37
CA VAL A 322 26.06 13.36 -11.61
C VAL A 322 25.52 14.78 -11.41
N ASP A 323 25.06 15.17 -10.21
CA ASP A 323 24.53 16.53 -9.93
C ASP A 323 25.55 17.64 -10.17
N LEU A 324 26.85 17.33 -10.18
CA LEU A 324 27.91 18.28 -10.53
C LEU A 324 27.72 18.87 -11.94
N LYS A 325 26.90 18.23 -12.79
CA LYS A 325 26.43 18.74 -14.10
C LYS A 325 25.72 20.08 -14.04
N PHE A 326 25.05 20.41 -12.94
CA PHE A 326 24.25 21.64 -12.83
C PHE A 326 25.08 22.89 -12.54
N SER A 327 26.36 22.73 -12.23
CA SER A 327 27.33 23.84 -12.16
C SER A 327 28.09 23.90 -13.49
N SER A 328 27.61 24.67 -14.48
CA SER A 328 28.13 24.64 -15.86
C SER A 328 29.65 24.80 -15.98
N VAL A 329 30.26 25.64 -15.13
CA VAL A 329 31.72 25.85 -15.10
C VAL A 329 32.46 24.66 -14.48
N LEU A 330 31.99 24.18 -13.32
CA LEU A 330 32.60 23.04 -12.63
C LEU A 330 32.48 21.77 -13.46
N TYR A 331 31.33 21.56 -14.10
CA TYR A 331 31.07 20.44 -14.99
C TYR A 331 32.05 20.39 -16.18
N LEU A 332 32.28 21.54 -16.83
CA LEU A 332 33.22 21.65 -17.93
C LEU A 332 34.65 21.32 -17.47
N LEU A 333 35.08 21.88 -16.35
CA LEU A 333 36.42 21.63 -15.78
C LEU A 333 36.61 20.16 -15.38
N LEU A 334 35.63 19.57 -14.69
CA LEU A 334 35.70 18.17 -14.26
C LEU A 334 35.75 17.20 -15.43
N ASN A 335 35.03 17.48 -16.51
CA ASN A 335 35.04 16.60 -17.67
C ASN A 335 36.30 16.73 -18.53
N ILE A 336 36.80 17.95 -18.72
CA ILE A 336 38.03 18.15 -19.49
C ILE A 336 39.24 17.56 -18.73
N ILE A 337 39.31 17.77 -17.41
CA ILE A 337 40.47 17.34 -16.62
C ILE A 337 40.36 15.86 -16.23
N PHE A 338 39.22 15.42 -15.72
CA PHE A 338 39.05 14.10 -15.10
C PHE A 338 38.22 13.11 -15.91
N LEU A 339 37.59 13.51 -17.02
CA LEU A 339 36.65 12.67 -17.77
C LEU A 339 35.52 12.14 -16.88
N TRP A 340 35.03 12.97 -15.95
CA TRP A 340 34.10 12.61 -14.88
C TRP A 340 32.88 11.80 -15.33
N ASP A 341 32.26 12.16 -16.47
CA ASP A 341 31.10 11.45 -17.00
C ASP A 341 31.41 9.98 -17.34
N TYR A 342 32.62 9.68 -17.80
CA TYR A 342 33.04 8.30 -18.06
C TYR A 342 33.20 7.52 -16.75
N HIS A 343 33.76 8.13 -15.69
CA HIS A 343 33.86 7.48 -14.38
C HIS A 343 32.48 7.15 -13.80
N CYS A 344 31.54 8.11 -13.87
CA CYS A 344 30.15 7.90 -13.47
C CYS A 344 29.48 6.80 -14.30
N ALA A 345 29.68 6.79 -15.63
CA ALA A 345 29.12 5.78 -16.51
C ALA A 345 29.68 4.37 -16.20
N PHE A 346 30.99 4.25 -15.93
CA PHE A 346 31.59 2.96 -15.58
C PHE A 346 31.14 2.45 -14.22
N ALA A 347 31.07 3.31 -13.21
CA ALA A 347 30.55 2.96 -11.90
C ALA A 347 29.09 2.49 -11.98
N LEU A 348 28.30 3.13 -12.85
CA LEU A 348 26.91 2.77 -13.07
C LEU A 348 26.75 1.43 -13.80
N GLU A 349 27.55 1.17 -14.83
CA GLU A 349 27.54 -0.13 -15.53
C GLU A 349 28.03 -1.27 -14.62
N GLU A 350 29.04 -1.04 -13.79
CA GLU A 350 29.52 -2.03 -12.80
C GLU A 350 28.43 -2.33 -11.76
N TRP A 351 27.76 -1.28 -11.25
CA TRP A 351 26.62 -1.45 -10.35
C TRP A 351 25.50 -2.24 -11.02
N LYS A 352 25.20 -1.94 -12.29
CA LYS A 352 24.14 -2.59 -13.07
C LYS A 352 24.45 -4.07 -13.31
N GLU A 353 25.68 -4.42 -13.68
CA GLU A 353 26.10 -5.81 -13.87
C GLU A 353 25.99 -6.62 -12.57
N GLN A 354 26.32 -6.00 -11.43
CA GLN A 354 26.31 -6.67 -10.14
C GLN A 354 24.91 -6.79 -9.50
N TYR A 355 24.09 -5.75 -9.61
CA TYR A 355 22.87 -5.60 -8.82
C TYR A 355 21.59 -5.45 -9.65
N GLY A 356 21.71 -5.09 -10.93
CA GLY A 356 20.59 -4.85 -11.84
C GLY A 356 19.54 -5.97 -11.86
N PRO A 357 19.91 -7.26 -11.94
CA PRO A 357 18.94 -8.35 -11.94
C PRO A 357 18.13 -8.53 -10.65
N ASN A 358 18.59 -7.95 -9.52
CA ASN A 358 17.98 -8.18 -8.21
C ASN A 358 17.08 -7.03 -7.76
N ILE A 359 17.22 -5.85 -8.36
CA ILE A 359 16.55 -4.64 -7.87
C ILE A 359 15.02 -4.77 -7.87
N ARG A 360 14.44 -5.43 -8.88
CA ARG A 360 13.00 -5.69 -8.92
C ARG A 360 12.55 -6.50 -7.70
N GLY A 361 13.25 -7.58 -7.40
CA GLY A 361 12.97 -8.41 -6.21
C GLY A 361 13.12 -7.65 -4.90
N TRP A 362 14.04 -6.69 -4.80
CA TRP A 362 14.18 -5.84 -3.60
C TRP A 362 12.99 -4.90 -3.41
N LEU A 363 12.56 -4.21 -4.47
CA LEU A 363 11.41 -3.32 -4.41
C LEU A 363 10.09 -4.07 -4.19
N GLU A 364 9.92 -5.23 -4.82
CA GLU A 364 8.79 -6.13 -4.56
C GLU A 364 8.76 -6.60 -3.10
N THR A 365 9.92 -6.88 -2.51
CA THR A 365 10.04 -7.26 -1.09
C THR A 365 9.52 -6.15 -0.17
N ILE A 366 9.84 -4.88 -0.46
CA ILE A 366 9.27 -3.74 0.27
C ILE A 366 7.74 -3.76 0.14
N GLY A 367 7.24 -3.94 -1.08
CA GLY A 367 5.81 -4.00 -1.35
C GLY A 367 5.08 -5.12 -0.59
N HIS A 368 5.68 -6.31 -0.51
CA HIS A 368 5.16 -7.41 0.28
C HIS A 368 5.05 -7.07 1.77
N ILE A 369 6.08 -6.44 2.34
CA ILE A 369 6.10 -6.07 3.75
C ILE A 369 5.11 -4.95 4.04
N GLU A 370 5.03 -3.91 3.20
CA GLU A 370 4.03 -2.84 3.35
C GLU A 370 2.59 -3.36 3.26
N ALA A 371 2.31 -4.28 2.33
CA ALA A 371 0.99 -4.87 2.19
C ALA A 371 0.61 -5.71 3.43
N LEU A 372 1.52 -6.54 3.94
CA LEU A 372 1.30 -7.28 5.18
C LEU A 372 1.17 -6.37 6.40
N ALA A 373 1.94 -5.29 6.46
CA ALA A 373 1.84 -4.28 7.52
C ALA A 373 0.49 -3.53 7.46
N SER A 374 -0.07 -3.34 6.26
CA SER A 374 -1.43 -2.81 6.06
C SER A 374 -2.49 -3.78 6.60
N LEU A 375 -2.36 -5.09 6.37
CA LEU A 375 -3.23 -6.09 7.00
C LEU A 375 -3.08 -6.11 8.53
N ALA A 376 -1.86 -5.90 9.04
CA ALA A 376 -1.57 -5.86 10.48
C ALA A 376 -2.22 -4.65 11.18
N VAL A 377 -2.57 -3.58 10.46
CA VAL A 377 -3.33 -2.44 11.02
C VAL A 377 -4.61 -2.92 11.70
N ILE A 378 -5.30 -3.91 11.13
CA ILE A 378 -6.53 -4.47 11.72
C ILE A 378 -6.22 -5.08 13.10
N GLY A 379 -5.17 -5.89 13.23
CA GLY A 379 -4.78 -6.48 14.52
C GLY A 379 -4.21 -5.47 15.51
N HIS A 380 -3.60 -4.37 15.02
CA HIS A 380 -3.21 -3.25 15.88
C HIS A 380 -4.43 -2.53 16.47
N MET A 381 -5.51 -2.36 15.71
CA MET A 381 -6.71 -1.67 16.17
C MET A 381 -7.63 -2.58 17.00
N HIS A 382 -7.73 -3.85 16.58
CA HIS A 382 -8.67 -4.83 17.11
C HIS A 382 -7.96 -6.14 17.48
N PRO A 383 -7.26 -6.18 18.62
CA PRO A 383 -6.55 -7.39 19.08
C PRO A 383 -7.49 -8.56 19.41
N ASP A 384 -8.79 -8.30 19.57
CA ASP A 384 -9.83 -9.29 19.83
C ASP A 384 -10.43 -9.92 18.56
N TRP A 385 -10.05 -9.45 17.37
CA TRP A 385 -10.46 -10.06 16.12
C TRP A 385 -9.71 -11.36 15.87
N THR A 386 -10.40 -12.35 15.31
CA THR A 386 -9.86 -13.69 15.13
C THR A 386 -9.14 -13.85 13.80
N TYR A 387 -8.11 -14.69 13.77
CA TYR A 387 -7.60 -15.21 12.50
C TYR A 387 -8.45 -16.41 12.09
N PRO A 388 -8.96 -16.45 10.84
CA PRO A 388 -9.86 -17.50 10.40
C PRO A 388 -9.13 -18.81 10.08
N LEU A 389 -9.81 -19.93 10.24
CA LEU A 389 -9.32 -21.24 9.81
C LEU A 389 -9.77 -21.52 8.38
N VAL A 390 -8.82 -21.42 7.44
CA VAL A 390 -9.07 -21.67 6.01
C VAL A 390 -8.64 -23.10 5.65
N ARG A 391 -9.54 -23.86 5.01
CA ARG A 391 -9.32 -25.27 4.62
C ARG A 391 -9.34 -25.44 3.10
N ASP A 392 -8.41 -26.24 2.57
CA ASP A 392 -8.41 -26.64 1.16
C ASP A 392 -9.52 -27.67 0.89
N GLY A 393 -10.23 -27.52 -0.22
CA GLY A 393 -11.25 -28.49 -0.69
C GLY A 393 -12.56 -28.54 0.12
N ALA A 394 -12.66 -27.82 1.23
CA ALA A 394 -13.91 -27.66 1.96
C ALA A 394 -14.84 -26.66 1.25
N ILE A 395 -16.16 -26.86 1.38
CA ILE A 395 -17.18 -26.04 0.73
C ILE A 395 -18.18 -25.62 1.80
N GLU A 396 -17.66 -24.84 2.75
CA GLU A 396 -18.36 -24.46 3.97
C GLU A 396 -18.04 -23.02 4.37
N PHE A 397 -18.96 -22.40 5.11
CA PHE A 397 -18.77 -21.12 5.77
C PHE A 397 -19.39 -21.16 7.17
N HIS A 398 -18.55 -21.15 8.20
CA HIS A 398 -18.95 -21.21 9.59
C HIS A 398 -18.44 -19.98 10.34
N ALA A 399 -19.35 -19.10 10.76
CA ALA A 399 -19.00 -17.90 11.49
C ALA A 399 -19.83 -17.76 12.76
N VAL A 400 -19.16 -17.45 13.87
CA VAL A 400 -19.78 -17.15 15.17
C VAL A 400 -19.54 -15.67 15.47
N ARG A 401 -20.62 -14.94 15.74
CA ARG A 401 -20.65 -13.50 15.98
C ARG A 401 -19.83 -12.74 14.95
N THR A 402 -20.13 -12.93 13.66
CA THR A 402 -19.54 -12.17 12.56
C THR A 402 -20.24 -10.82 12.36
N GLY A 403 -19.48 -9.80 12.01
CA GLY A 403 -19.97 -8.44 11.72
C GLY A 403 -19.29 -7.85 10.48
N HIS A 404 -19.78 -6.70 10.02
CA HIS A 404 -19.19 -6.00 8.88
C HIS A 404 -17.96 -5.19 9.32
N PRO A 405 -16.75 -5.43 8.79
CA PRO A 405 -15.51 -4.80 9.28
C PRO A 405 -15.50 -3.26 9.28
N LEU A 406 -16.21 -2.64 8.33
CA LEU A 406 -16.27 -1.17 8.19
C LEU A 406 -17.37 -0.50 9.03
N ILE A 407 -18.23 -1.27 9.71
CA ILE A 407 -19.20 -0.71 10.65
C ILE A 407 -18.54 -0.65 12.03
N ARG A 408 -18.71 0.47 12.74
CA ARG A 408 -18.14 0.63 14.09
C ARG A 408 -18.56 -0.52 15.00
N ALA A 409 -17.61 -1.05 15.76
CA ALA A 409 -17.83 -2.28 16.52
C ALA A 409 -18.90 -2.16 17.63
N ASP A 410 -19.11 -0.96 18.17
CA ASP A 410 -20.15 -0.60 19.14
C ASP A 410 -21.55 -0.48 18.52
N GLU A 411 -21.64 -0.19 17.23
CA GLU A 411 -22.89 -0.10 16.46
C GLU A 411 -23.24 -1.40 15.74
N CYS A 412 -22.25 -2.26 15.49
CA CYS A 412 -22.42 -3.47 14.69
C CYS A 412 -23.06 -4.62 15.50
N VAL A 413 -24.28 -5.01 15.12
CA VAL A 413 -24.90 -6.24 15.63
C VAL A 413 -24.29 -7.46 14.92
N ARG A 414 -23.61 -8.30 15.69
CA ARG A 414 -22.93 -9.51 15.21
C ARG A 414 -23.87 -10.71 15.15
N ASN A 415 -23.75 -11.52 14.11
CA ASN A 415 -24.63 -12.64 13.80
C ASN A 415 -23.87 -13.97 13.68
N ASP A 416 -24.56 -15.07 13.97
CA ASP A 416 -24.06 -16.42 13.70
C ASP A 416 -24.55 -16.89 12.34
N LEU A 417 -23.70 -17.57 11.57
CA LEU A 417 -24.07 -18.13 10.28
C LEU A 417 -23.31 -19.43 10.03
N ARG A 418 -24.04 -20.46 9.60
CA ARG A 418 -23.50 -21.77 9.27
C ARG A 418 -24.05 -22.25 7.93
N ILE A 419 -23.17 -22.44 6.96
CA ILE A 419 -23.47 -23.00 5.65
C ILE A 419 -22.53 -24.19 5.42
N ASP A 420 -23.02 -25.41 5.69
CA ASP A 420 -22.26 -26.64 5.49
C ASP A 420 -22.23 -27.07 4.00
N ARG A 421 -23.31 -26.76 3.28
CA ARG A 421 -23.54 -27.01 1.84
C ARG A 421 -24.80 -26.26 1.41
N GLY A 422 -25.01 -26.09 0.12
CA GLY A 422 -26.24 -25.49 -0.41
C GLY A 422 -26.32 -23.97 -0.20
N SER A 423 -27.53 -23.42 -0.32
CA SER A 423 -27.76 -21.98 -0.32
C SER A 423 -28.68 -21.53 0.82
N CYS A 424 -28.57 -20.26 1.20
CA CYS A 424 -29.42 -19.64 2.21
C CYS A 424 -30.30 -18.56 1.56
N VAL A 425 -31.61 -18.61 1.81
CA VAL A 425 -32.55 -17.54 1.43
C VAL A 425 -32.80 -16.68 2.66
N ILE A 426 -32.57 -15.37 2.52
CA ILE A 426 -32.63 -14.41 3.62
C ILE A 426 -33.76 -13.43 3.36
N THR A 427 -34.80 -13.49 4.19
CA THR A 427 -35.96 -12.61 4.09
C THR A 427 -35.96 -11.52 5.15
N GLY A 428 -36.73 -10.48 4.89
CA GLY A 428 -36.91 -9.37 5.82
C GLY A 428 -37.14 -8.07 5.10
N SER A 429 -37.57 -7.07 5.86
CA SER A 429 -37.84 -5.72 5.41
C SER A 429 -36.62 -5.04 4.80
N ASN A 430 -36.85 -4.00 4.00
CA ASN A 430 -35.75 -3.11 3.62
C ASN A 430 -35.18 -2.47 4.89
N MET A 431 -33.88 -2.19 4.88
CA MET A 431 -33.13 -1.67 6.04
C MET A 431 -32.99 -2.64 7.23
N SER A 432 -33.48 -3.89 7.15
CA SER A 432 -33.37 -4.85 8.26
C SER A 432 -31.98 -5.45 8.47
N GLY A 433 -31.00 -5.12 7.61
CA GLY A 433 -29.62 -5.63 7.68
C GLY A 433 -29.26 -6.76 6.70
N LYS A 434 -30.15 -7.12 5.75
CA LYS A 434 -29.91 -8.20 4.77
C LYS A 434 -28.62 -7.98 3.96
N THR A 435 -28.53 -6.88 3.21
CA THR A 435 -27.35 -6.49 2.41
C THR A 435 -26.09 -6.40 3.27
N THR A 436 -26.22 -5.84 4.48
CA THR A 436 -25.10 -5.70 5.42
C THR A 436 -24.53 -7.05 5.83
N LEU A 437 -25.38 -8.07 6.05
CA LEU A 437 -24.94 -9.43 6.35
C LEU A 437 -24.23 -10.06 5.14
N LEU A 438 -24.79 -9.94 3.94
CA LEU A 438 -24.14 -10.44 2.71
C LEU A 438 -22.75 -9.81 2.52
N ARG A 439 -22.65 -8.48 2.65
CA ARG A 439 -21.36 -7.77 2.59
C ARG A 439 -20.42 -8.20 3.71
N ALA A 440 -20.91 -8.37 4.93
CA ALA A 440 -20.08 -8.84 6.04
C ALA A 440 -19.46 -10.21 5.75
N VAL A 441 -20.22 -11.15 5.16
CA VAL A 441 -19.69 -12.46 4.73
C VAL A 441 -18.63 -12.29 3.66
N GLY A 442 -18.93 -11.53 2.59
CA GLY A 442 -17.99 -11.30 1.48
C GLY A 442 -16.69 -10.63 1.93
N THR A 443 -16.78 -9.52 2.66
CA THR A 443 -15.61 -8.76 3.13
C THR A 443 -14.76 -9.55 4.11
N ASN A 444 -15.38 -10.34 5.02
CA ASN A 444 -14.60 -11.23 5.90
C ASN A 444 -13.91 -12.37 5.14
N LEU A 445 -14.50 -12.89 4.05
CA LEU A 445 -13.82 -13.85 3.18
C LEU A 445 -12.62 -13.22 2.46
N VAL A 446 -12.76 -11.98 1.95
CA VAL A 446 -11.64 -11.24 1.36
C VAL A 446 -10.49 -11.08 2.37
N LEU A 447 -10.79 -10.65 3.60
CA LEU A 447 -9.80 -10.55 4.69
C LEU A 447 -9.19 -11.91 5.04
N ALA A 448 -10.00 -12.97 5.10
CA ALA A 448 -9.54 -14.32 5.37
C ALA A 448 -8.52 -14.80 4.34
N TYR A 449 -8.79 -14.59 3.06
CA TYR A 449 -7.91 -15.00 1.97
C TYR A 449 -6.67 -14.10 1.82
N ALA A 450 -6.78 -12.82 2.18
CA ALA A 450 -5.63 -11.92 2.29
C ALA A 450 -4.66 -12.37 3.41
N GLY A 451 -5.16 -13.07 4.44
CA GLY A 451 -4.40 -13.51 5.60
C GLY A 451 -4.51 -12.57 6.81
N ALA A 452 -5.53 -11.69 6.81
CA ALA A 452 -5.80 -10.74 7.87
C ALA A 452 -6.71 -11.35 8.96
N PRO A 453 -6.75 -10.74 10.17
CA PRO A 453 -7.82 -11.04 11.12
C PRO A 453 -9.18 -10.55 10.59
N VAL A 454 -10.24 -11.27 10.96
CA VAL A 454 -11.62 -11.05 10.51
C VAL A 454 -12.51 -10.61 11.66
N PHE A 455 -13.59 -9.88 11.36
CA PHE A 455 -14.52 -9.40 12.39
C PHE A 455 -15.52 -10.49 12.79
N ALA A 456 -15.02 -11.51 13.50
CA ALA A 456 -15.81 -12.59 14.05
C ALA A 456 -15.22 -13.09 15.38
N GLN A 457 -16.02 -13.77 16.19
CA GLN A 457 -15.48 -14.53 17.34
C GLN A 457 -14.78 -15.81 16.87
N ARG A 458 -15.34 -16.47 15.84
CA ARG A 458 -14.74 -17.63 15.16
C ARG A 458 -15.17 -17.59 13.71
N LEU A 459 -14.26 -17.91 12.80
CA LEU A 459 -14.58 -18.09 11.38
C LEU A 459 -13.78 -19.28 10.83
N GLU A 460 -14.48 -20.22 10.21
CA GLU A 460 -13.91 -21.32 9.42
C GLU A 460 -14.53 -21.31 8.04
N CYS A 461 -13.72 -21.47 7.00
CA CYS A 461 -14.23 -21.50 5.64
C CYS A 461 -13.36 -22.36 4.72
N GLY A 462 -14.01 -22.82 3.65
CA GLY A 462 -13.32 -23.33 2.47
C GLY A 462 -12.68 -22.21 1.64
N ILE A 463 -11.76 -22.58 0.74
CA ILE A 463 -11.26 -21.68 -0.30
C ILE A 463 -12.22 -21.70 -1.49
N MET A 464 -12.86 -20.57 -1.75
CA MET A 464 -13.93 -20.44 -2.74
C MET A 464 -13.81 -19.15 -3.54
N ASP A 465 -14.25 -19.19 -4.79
CA ASP A 465 -14.42 -18.00 -5.61
C ASP A 465 -15.64 -17.19 -5.16
N ILE A 466 -15.42 -15.92 -4.84
CA ILE A 466 -16.47 -15.00 -4.37
C ILE A 466 -17.13 -14.35 -5.58
N PHE A 467 -18.45 -14.44 -5.65
CA PHE A 467 -19.27 -13.74 -6.63
C PHE A 467 -20.36 -12.95 -5.93
N THR A 468 -20.60 -11.74 -6.38
CA THR A 468 -21.64 -10.87 -5.82
C THR A 468 -22.53 -10.30 -6.91
N SER A 469 -23.76 -9.98 -6.55
CA SER A 469 -24.67 -9.17 -7.34
C SER A 469 -25.49 -8.34 -6.36
N MET A 470 -25.06 -7.11 -6.06
CA MET A 470 -25.70 -6.27 -5.03
C MET A 470 -25.95 -4.83 -5.48
N ARG A 471 -25.00 -4.24 -6.23
CA ARG A 471 -25.12 -2.91 -6.81
C ARG A 471 -25.02 -3.05 -8.31
N VAL A 472 -26.06 -2.62 -9.00
CA VAL A 472 -25.95 -2.36 -10.43
C VAL A 472 -25.72 -0.87 -10.59
N HIS A 473 -24.49 -0.50 -10.96
CA HIS A 473 -24.21 0.88 -11.33
C HIS A 473 -24.80 1.15 -12.73
N ASP A 474 -25.63 2.19 -12.84
CA ASP A 474 -26.06 2.68 -14.14
C ASP A 474 -24.83 3.12 -14.94
N ASP A 475 -24.54 2.43 -16.03
CA ASP A 475 -23.62 2.89 -17.04
C ASP A 475 -24.42 3.59 -18.14
N LEU A 476 -24.83 4.83 -17.85
CA LEU A 476 -25.53 5.73 -18.79
C LEU A 476 -24.75 5.89 -20.11
N SER A 477 -23.42 5.77 -20.08
CA SER A 477 -22.56 5.84 -21.26
C SER A 477 -22.63 4.62 -22.16
N SER A 478 -22.89 3.43 -21.60
CA SER A 478 -23.01 2.17 -22.37
C SER A 478 -24.42 1.89 -22.90
N GLY A 479 -25.43 2.64 -22.46
CA GLY A 479 -26.83 2.45 -22.88
C GLY A 479 -27.46 1.12 -22.40
N ILE A 480 -26.80 0.42 -21.47
CA ILE A 480 -27.27 -0.85 -20.91
C ILE A 480 -28.24 -0.55 -19.75
N SER A 481 -29.45 -1.13 -19.80
CA SER A 481 -30.38 -1.04 -18.68
C SER A 481 -29.83 -1.77 -17.45
N THR A 482 -30.12 -1.23 -16.26
CA THR A 482 -29.80 -1.84 -14.96
C THR A 482 -30.22 -3.31 -14.88
N PHE A 483 -31.38 -3.65 -15.44
CA PHE A 483 -31.83 -5.05 -15.52
C PHE A 483 -30.93 -5.93 -16.39
N TYR A 484 -30.45 -5.44 -17.53
CA TYR A 484 -29.56 -6.23 -18.39
C TYR A 484 -28.16 -6.39 -17.79
N ALA A 485 -27.63 -5.36 -17.12
CA ALA A 485 -26.38 -5.47 -16.36
C ALA A 485 -26.49 -6.52 -15.25
N GLU A 486 -27.64 -6.57 -14.56
CA GLU A 486 -27.92 -7.61 -13.57
C GLU A 486 -27.95 -9.02 -14.20
N LEU A 487 -28.61 -9.19 -15.35
CA LEU A 487 -28.62 -10.45 -16.09
C LEU A 487 -27.21 -10.90 -16.49
N LEU A 488 -26.36 -9.98 -16.95
CA LEU A 488 -24.96 -10.28 -17.27
C LEU A 488 -24.18 -10.72 -16.03
N ARG A 489 -24.44 -10.11 -14.87
CA ARG A 489 -23.84 -10.52 -13.59
C ARG A 489 -24.24 -11.93 -13.21
N VAL A 490 -25.54 -12.24 -13.23
CA VAL A 490 -26.06 -13.59 -12.95
C VAL A 490 -25.52 -14.62 -13.95
N LYS A 491 -25.45 -14.26 -15.24
CA LYS A 491 -24.85 -15.09 -16.28
C LYS A 491 -23.40 -15.43 -15.98
N MET A 492 -22.59 -14.46 -15.55
CA MET A 492 -21.19 -14.70 -15.14
C MET A 492 -21.11 -15.72 -14.00
N ILE A 493 -21.99 -15.62 -12.99
CA ILE A 493 -22.04 -16.57 -11.86
C ILE A 493 -22.37 -17.98 -12.37
N ILE A 494 -23.40 -18.11 -13.21
CA ILE A 494 -23.81 -19.41 -13.80
C ILE A 494 -22.72 -19.97 -14.70
N ASP A 495 -22.09 -19.15 -15.54
CA ASP A 495 -21.03 -19.61 -16.45
C ASP A 495 -19.80 -20.08 -15.66
N HIS A 496 -19.45 -19.42 -14.54
CA HIS A 496 -18.39 -19.90 -13.66
C HIS A 496 -18.74 -21.19 -12.94
N SER A 497 -20.00 -21.34 -12.49
CA SER A 497 -20.49 -22.57 -11.84
C SER A 497 -20.25 -23.83 -12.66
N ARG A 498 -20.23 -23.72 -14.00
CA ARG A 498 -20.02 -24.84 -14.92
C ARG A 498 -18.58 -25.38 -14.89
N LYS A 499 -17.62 -24.60 -14.38
CA LYS A 499 -16.22 -25.02 -14.21
C LYS A 499 -16.01 -26.02 -13.06
N LYS A 500 -17.04 -26.25 -12.22
CA LYS A 500 -16.98 -27.15 -11.06
C LYS A 500 -15.89 -26.80 -10.05
N LEU A 501 -15.64 -25.50 -9.87
CA LEU A 501 -14.73 -24.98 -8.86
C LEU A 501 -15.52 -24.51 -7.63
N PRO A 502 -14.97 -24.66 -6.41
CA PRO A 502 -15.60 -24.15 -5.20
C PRO A 502 -15.91 -22.66 -5.32
N MET A 503 -17.17 -22.27 -5.07
CA MET A 503 -17.58 -20.87 -5.14
C MET A 503 -18.67 -20.53 -4.11
N ILE A 504 -18.72 -19.26 -3.76
CA ILE A 504 -19.78 -18.65 -2.97
C ILE A 504 -20.41 -17.50 -3.76
N PHE A 505 -21.73 -17.52 -3.92
CA PHE A 505 -22.47 -16.39 -4.47
C PHE A 505 -23.19 -15.61 -3.37
N LEU A 506 -23.22 -14.28 -3.49
CA LEU A 506 -23.91 -13.36 -2.60
C LEU A 506 -24.78 -12.42 -3.44
N ILE A 507 -26.06 -12.74 -3.55
CA ILE A 507 -27.01 -12.01 -4.41
C ILE A 507 -27.98 -11.22 -3.51
N ASP A 508 -28.04 -9.92 -3.70
CA ASP A 508 -28.99 -9.06 -3.01
C ASP A 508 -30.11 -8.66 -3.96
N GLU A 509 -31.33 -9.08 -3.63
CA GLU A 509 -32.57 -8.71 -4.33
C GLU A 509 -32.51 -8.91 -5.85
N ILE A 510 -32.51 -10.17 -6.28
CA ILE A 510 -32.43 -10.53 -7.69
C ILE A 510 -33.64 -10.03 -8.51
N PHE A 511 -33.39 -9.54 -9.72
CA PHE A 511 -34.34 -9.11 -10.76
C PHE A 511 -35.36 -8.06 -10.28
N MET A 512 -34.90 -7.06 -9.54
CA MET A 512 -35.74 -5.96 -9.04
C MET A 512 -36.44 -5.15 -10.15
N GLY A 513 -35.89 -5.13 -11.37
CA GLY A 513 -36.42 -4.36 -12.49
C GLY A 513 -37.57 -4.98 -13.29
N THR A 514 -38.12 -6.14 -12.89
CA THR A 514 -39.22 -6.83 -13.60
C THR A 514 -40.46 -7.07 -12.73
N ASN A 515 -41.53 -7.62 -13.30
CA ASN A 515 -42.74 -7.95 -12.56
C ASN A 515 -42.48 -9.06 -11.51
N SER A 516 -43.32 -9.12 -10.46
CA SER A 516 -43.09 -10.01 -9.31
C SER A 516 -43.07 -11.50 -9.69
N ALA A 517 -43.89 -11.92 -10.66
CA ALA A 517 -43.98 -13.32 -11.06
C ALA A 517 -42.74 -13.78 -11.85
N ASP A 518 -42.25 -12.93 -12.77
CA ASP A 518 -41.02 -13.17 -13.53
C ASP A 518 -39.81 -13.15 -12.61
N ARG A 519 -39.81 -12.26 -11.60
CA ARG A 519 -38.76 -12.20 -10.58
C ARG A 519 -38.67 -13.49 -9.77
N THR A 520 -39.78 -13.97 -9.19
CA THR A 520 -39.79 -15.25 -8.44
C THR A 520 -39.35 -16.41 -9.34
N THR A 521 -39.87 -16.48 -10.57
CA THR A 521 -39.56 -17.56 -11.53
C THR A 521 -38.09 -17.55 -11.95
N GLY A 522 -37.55 -16.36 -12.24
CA GLY A 522 -36.15 -16.15 -12.56
C GLY A 522 -35.24 -16.52 -11.39
N ALA A 523 -35.53 -16.02 -10.19
CA ALA A 523 -34.79 -16.31 -8.97
C ALA A 523 -34.74 -17.82 -8.66
N ARG A 524 -35.88 -18.51 -8.75
CA ARG A 524 -35.96 -19.97 -8.60
C ARG A 524 -35.11 -20.70 -9.64
N SER A 525 -35.15 -20.26 -10.89
CA SER A 525 -34.34 -20.84 -11.97
C SER A 525 -32.84 -20.66 -11.72
N VAL A 526 -32.42 -19.50 -11.22
CA VAL A 526 -31.02 -19.21 -10.86
C VAL A 526 -30.57 -20.12 -9.73
N LEU A 527 -31.32 -20.18 -8.62
CA LEU A 527 -31.00 -21.05 -7.49
C LEU A 527 -30.93 -22.53 -7.90
N LYS A 528 -31.83 -22.99 -8.79
CA LYS A 528 -31.80 -24.36 -9.31
C LYS A 528 -30.53 -24.65 -10.12
N ASN A 529 -30.05 -23.68 -10.92
CA ASN A 529 -28.79 -23.83 -11.65
C ASN A 529 -27.58 -23.88 -10.73
N LEU A 530 -27.62 -23.11 -9.63
CA LEU A 530 -26.55 -22.97 -8.64
C LEU A 530 -26.62 -23.99 -7.50
N SER A 531 -27.66 -24.84 -7.44
CA SER A 531 -27.77 -25.92 -6.46
C SER A 531 -26.86 -27.09 -6.84
N ARG A 532 -25.56 -26.94 -6.56
CA ARG A 532 -24.50 -27.92 -6.87
C ARG A 532 -23.63 -28.16 -5.64
N ASP A 533 -23.02 -29.34 -5.55
CA ASP A 533 -22.18 -29.73 -4.41
C ASP A 533 -20.95 -28.84 -4.21
N TRP A 534 -20.48 -28.17 -5.27
CA TRP A 534 -19.35 -27.25 -5.21
C TRP A 534 -19.70 -25.77 -4.95
N ILE A 535 -20.95 -25.50 -4.61
CA ILE A 535 -21.48 -24.15 -4.49
C ILE A 535 -22.16 -23.99 -3.13
N ILE A 536 -21.78 -22.93 -2.43
CA ILE A 536 -22.63 -22.36 -1.39
C ILE A 536 -23.11 -20.98 -1.81
N GLY A 537 -24.15 -20.46 -1.18
CA GLY A 537 -24.59 -19.12 -1.51
C GLY A 537 -25.59 -18.51 -0.56
N MET A 538 -25.77 -17.22 -0.71
CA MET A 538 -26.73 -16.42 0.02
C MET A 538 -27.50 -15.57 -0.98
N ILE A 539 -28.82 -15.60 -0.86
CA ILE A 539 -29.71 -14.72 -1.59
C ILE A 539 -30.61 -13.98 -0.61
N SER A 540 -30.60 -12.65 -0.65
CA SER A 540 -31.62 -11.85 0.03
C SER A 540 -32.78 -11.54 -0.88
N THR A 541 -33.99 -11.57 -0.32
CA THR A 541 -35.22 -11.28 -1.05
C THR A 541 -36.32 -10.74 -0.14
N HIS A 542 -37.28 -10.04 -0.74
CA HIS A 542 -38.55 -9.71 -0.11
C HIS A 542 -39.68 -10.66 -0.55
N ASP A 543 -39.43 -11.51 -1.56
CA ASP A 543 -40.40 -12.47 -2.09
C ASP A 543 -40.47 -13.69 -1.20
N PHE A 544 -41.52 -13.76 -0.39
CA PHE A 544 -41.76 -14.88 0.51
C PHE A 544 -41.96 -16.23 -0.20
N GLU A 545 -42.36 -16.21 -1.47
CA GLU A 545 -42.51 -17.41 -2.30
C GLU A 545 -41.18 -18.17 -2.47
N LEU A 546 -40.04 -17.48 -2.46
CA LEU A 546 -38.73 -18.12 -2.53
C LEU A 546 -38.39 -18.93 -1.28
N CYS A 547 -39.06 -18.68 -0.15
CA CYS A 547 -38.88 -19.51 1.05
C CYS A 547 -39.45 -20.92 0.87
N GLU A 548 -40.39 -21.11 -0.05
CA GLU A 548 -40.99 -22.44 -0.30
C GLU A 548 -39.97 -23.42 -0.90
N LEU A 549 -38.87 -22.91 -1.46
CA LEU A 549 -37.79 -23.72 -2.02
C LEU A 549 -37.05 -24.56 -0.96
N GLU A 550 -37.13 -24.21 0.33
CA GLU A 550 -36.62 -25.05 1.43
C GLU A 550 -37.32 -26.42 1.48
N GLN A 551 -38.55 -26.53 0.95
CA GLN A 551 -39.30 -27.79 0.90
C GLN A 551 -38.92 -28.66 -0.32
N GLU A 552 -38.21 -28.11 -1.31
CA GLU A 552 -37.79 -28.84 -2.49
C GLU A 552 -36.58 -29.74 -2.21
N LYS A 553 -36.80 -31.05 -2.10
CA LYS A 553 -35.73 -32.03 -1.84
C LYS A 553 -34.58 -32.02 -2.86
N SER A 554 -34.80 -31.51 -4.07
CA SER A 554 -33.76 -31.38 -5.10
C SER A 554 -32.79 -30.23 -4.86
N MET A 555 -33.07 -29.36 -3.87
CA MET A 555 -32.29 -28.18 -3.55
C MET A 555 -31.96 -28.19 -2.06
N ASP A 556 -30.69 -27.96 -1.71
CA ASP A 556 -30.32 -27.74 -0.31
C ASP A 556 -30.41 -26.25 -0.01
N ILE A 557 -31.61 -25.82 0.41
CA ILE A 557 -31.90 -24.43 0.78
C ILE A 557 -32.30 -24.36 2.25
N LYS A 558 -31.73 -23.40 2.98
CA LYS A 558 -32.15 -23.04 4.34
C LYS A 558 -32.67 -21.61 4.39
N ASN A 559 -33.81 -21.41 5.04
CA ASN A 559 -34.36 -20.08 5.23
C ASN A 559 -33.81 -19.40 6.48
N TYR A 560 -33.54 -18.10 6.35
CA TYR A 560 -33.27 -17.20 7.46
C TYR A 560 -34.05 -15.90 7.27
N HIS A 561 -34.20 -15.16 8.36
CA HIS A 561 -34.84 -13.86 8.31
C HIS A 561 -34.33 -12.87 9.34
N PHE A 562 -34.58 -11.60 9.05
CA PHE A 562 -34.55 -10.50 10.01
C PHE A 562 -35.98 -10.08 10.34
N THR A 563 -36.17 -9.54 11.55
CA THR A 563 -37.47 -9.05 12.02
C THR A 563 -37.40 -7.58 12.40
N GLU A 564 -38.47 -6.87 12.10
CA GLU A 564 -38.78 -5.56 12.67
C GLU A 564 -39.64 -5.67 13.93
N LYS A 565 -39.52 -4.68 14.81
CA LYS A 565 -40.44 -4.46 15.93
C LYS A 565 -41.00 -3.05 15.83
N TYR A 566 -42.29 -2.93 16.11
CA TYR A 566 -42.95 -1.63 16.16
C TYR A 566 -43.06 -1.19 17.61
N VAL A 567 -42.41 -0.08 17.95
CA VAL A 567 -42.43 0.50 19.30
C VAL A 567 -42.70 1.98 19.14
N ASN A 568 -43.74 2.50 19.81
CA ASN A 568 -44.11 3.93 19.78
C ASN A 568 -44.27 4.51 18.37
N ASN A 569 -44.95 3.80 17.46
CA ASN A 569 -45.10 4.15 16.03
C ASN A 569 -43.79 4.25 15.23
N GLU A 570 -42.65 3.82 15.78
CA GLU A 570 -41.39 3.70 15.05
C GLU A 570 -41.08 2.24 14.70
N ILE A 571 -40.55 2.03 13.49
CA ILE A 571 -40.00 0.74 13.08
C ILE A 571 -38.58 0.63 13.64
N ARG A 572 -38.33 -0.38 14.47
CA ARG A 572 -37.02 -0.68 15.02
C ARG A 572 -36.54 -2.04 14.54
N PHE A 573 -35.30 -2.08 14.08
CA PHE A 573 -34.62 -3.31 13.67
C PHE A 573 -33.63 -3.71 14.76
N ASP A 574 -33.67 -4.97 15.18
CA ASP A 574 -32.66 -5.50 16.10
C ASP A 574 -31.45 -6.11 15.39
N TYR A 575 -31.51 -6.18 14.05
CA TYR A 575 -30.44 -6.66 13.17
C TYR A 575 -29.94 -8.07 13.51
N ARG A 576 -30.79 -8.92 14.11
CA ARG A 576 -30.46 -10.32 14.42
C ARG A 576 -31.01 -11.27 13.37
N LEU A 577 -30.13 -12.10 12.83
CA LEU A 577 -30.45 -13.19 11.93
C LEU A 577 -31.10 -14.34 12.73
N ARG A 578 -32.21 -14.86 12.21
CA ARG A 578 -32.96 -15.96 12.80
C ARG A 578 -33.21 -17.06 11.76
N PRO A 579 -33.23 -18.34 12.15
CA PRO A 579 -33.60 -19.41 11.24
C PRO A 579 -35.08 -19.36 10.88
N GLY A 580 -35.43 -19.90 9.72
CA GLY A 580 -36.78 -19.97 9.18
C GLY A 580 -37.19 -18.72 8.39
N ARG A 581 -38.40 -18.77 7.84
CA ARG A 581 -39.06 -17.66 7.13
C ARG A 581 -39.59 -16.61 8.11
N SER A 582 -39.57 -15.33 7.74
CA SER A 582 -40.23 -14.29 8.54
C SER A 582 -41.75 -14.50 8.60
N THR A 583 -42.32 -14.35 9.80
CA THR A 583 -43.77 -14.42 10.05
C THR A 583 -44.44 -13.05 10.07
N THR A 584 -43.68 -11.96 10.03
CA THR A 584 -44.20 -10.58 10.06
C THR A 584 -44.38 -10.03 8.64
N THR A 585 -45.45 -9.27 8.42
CA THR A 585 -45.71 -8.58 7.14
C THR A 585 -45.88 -7.08 7.37
N ASN A 586 -44.92 -6.28 6.88
CA ASN A 586 -44.90 -4.83 7.06
C ASN A 586 -46.15 -4.10 6.55
N ALA A 587 -46.67 -4.54 5.39
CA ALA A 587 -47.71 -3.80 4.68
C ALA A 587 -48.98 -3.64 5.53
N LYS A 588 -49.41 -4.71 6.21
CA LYS A 588 -50.65 -4.69 7.01
C LYS A 588 -50.53 -3.76 8.23
N TYR A 589 -49.36 -3.73 8.86
CA TYR A 589 -49.12 -2.85 10.00
C TYR A 589 -48.98 -1.38 9.58
N LEU A 590 -48.27 -1.11 8.47
CA LEU A 590 -48.15 0.23 7.89
C LEU A 590 -49.51 0.80 7.49
N MET A 591 -50.36 -0.01 6.85
CA MET A 591 -51.74 0.34 6.52
C MET A 591 -52.54 0.74 7.77
N LYS A 592 -52.43 -0.03 8.86
CA LYS A 592 -53.09 0.29 10.13
C LYS A 592 -52.56 1.58 10.78
N MET A 593 -51.26 1.85 10.66
CA MET A 593 -50.62 3.06 11.20
C MET A 593 -51.06 4.35 10.48
N VAL A 594 -51.30 4.29 9.17
CA VAL A 594 -51.81 5.43 8.39
C VAL A 594 -53.34 5.53 8.38
N GLY A 595 -54.04 4.70 9.18
CA GLY A 595 -55.49 4.73 9.33
C GLY A 595 -56.27 4.01 8.24
N ILE A 596 -55.63 3.14 7.45
CA ILE A 596 -56.31 2.27 6.48
C ILE A 596 -56.84 1.04 7.20
N GLU A 597 -58.17 0.93 7.29
CA GLU A 597 -58.85 -0.26 7.82
C GLU A 597 -58.71 -1.43 6.83
N LEU A 598 -58.23 -2.57 7.33
CA LEU A 598 -58.15 -3.80 6.56
C LEU A 598 -59.43 -4.62 6.82
N GLU A 599 -60.19 -4.89 5.76
CA GLU A 599 -61.41 -5.71 5.86
C GLU A 599 -61.09 -7.12 6.40
N GLY A 600 -61.82 -7.54 7.44
CA GLY A 600 -61.90 -8.96 7.83
C GLY A 600 -61.20 -9.43 9.10
N GLN A 601 -60.82 -8.56 10.05
CA GLN A 601 -60.48 -9.00 11.42
C GLN A 601 -61.25 -8.23 12.49
N PRO A 602 -61.98 -8.91 13.40
CA PRO A 602 -62.58 -8.25 14.55
C PRO A 602 -61.48 -7.71 15.47
N GLY A 603 -61.72 -6.52 16.01
CA GLY A 603 -60.83 -5.82 16.93
C GLY A 603 -60.38 -6.69 18.09
N LEU A 604 -59.14 -6.45 18.53
CA LEU A 604 -58.54 -7.01 19.74
C LEU A 604 -59.40 -6.80 20.98
#